data_AF-A0A0Q5NLX2-F1
#
_entry.id   AF-A0A0Q5NLX2-F1
#
_cell.length_a   1.000
_cell.length_b   1.000
_cell.length_c   1.000
_cell.angle_alpha   90.00
_cell.angle_beta   90.00
_cell.angle_gamma   90.00
#
_symmetry.space_group_name_H-M   'P 1'
#
loop_
_entity.id
_entity.type
_entity.pdbx_description
1 polymer ?
#
loop_
_entity_poly.entity_id
_entity_poly.type
_entity_poly.pdbx_seq_one_letter_code
_entity_poly.pdbx_strand_id
1 'polypeptide(L)'
;MKVNGTLIITLKSGEKALILLAENKVEQEKLYHHLSVDAYKFKNEISEEISKIDYISAGYRGEDNQINWEDNYIPVPKWYDKN
;
A
#
# COMPACT_ATOMS: atom_id res chain seq x y z
N MET A 1 -5.67 -5.52 -12.78
CA MET A 1 -4.98 -5.50 -11.48
C MET A 1 -5.76 -6.34 -10.48
N LYS A 2 -5.18 -7.44 -10.03
CA LYS A 2 -5.67 -8.18 -8.86
C LYS A 2 -4.65 -8.01 -7.74
N VAL A 3 -5.12 -7.65 -6.56
CA VAL A 3 -4.30 -7.67 -5.34
C VAL A 3 -4.35 -9.09 -4.80
N ASN A 4 -3.19 -9.73 -4.72
CA ASN A 4 -3.05 -11.13 -4.32
C ASN A 4 -2.80 -11.31 -2.81
N GLY A 5 -2.73 -10.20 -2.08
CA GLY A 5 -2.61 -10.18 -0.63
C GLY A 5 -2.22 -8.80 -0.13
N THR A 6 -2.22 -8.65 1.18
CA THR A 6 -1.79 -7.44 1.87
C THR A 6 -0.85 -7.80 3.01
N LEU A 7 0.09 -6.90 3.30
CA LEU A 7 1.03 -7.03 4.40
C LEU A 7 1.05 -5.70 5.17
N ILE A 8 0.92 -5.75 6.49
CA ILE A 8 1.11 -4.58 7.33
C ILE A 8 2.48 -4.68 7.99
N ILE A 9 3.29 -3.65 7.83
CA ILE A 9 4.57 -3.51 8.53
C ILE A 9 4.53 -2.28 9.43
N THR A 10 5.27 -2.36 10.54
CA THR A 10 5.54 -1.19 11.38
C THR A 10 6.91 -0.65 10.98
N LEU A 11 6.97 0.60 10.55
CA LEU A 11 8.22 1.29 10.24
C LEU A 11 9.03 1.52 11.53
N LYS A 12 10.34 1.76 11.40
CA LYS A 12 11.22 1.98 12.56
C LYS A 12 10.79 3.17 13.43
N SER A 13 10.11 4.14 12.84
CA SER A 13 9.55 5.32 13.48
C SER A 13 8.20 5.08 14.17
N GLY A 14 7.60 3.89 14.01
CA GLY A 14 6.37 3.45 14.69
C GLY A 14 5.10 3.58 13.85
N GLU A 15 5.15 4.26 12.71
CA GLU A 15 4.03 4.33 11.76
C GLU A 15 3.78 2.99 11.08
N LYS A 16 2.52 2.79 10.67
CA LYS A 16 2.10 1.56 9.99
C LYS A 16 2.02 1.79 8.49
N ALA A 17 2.70 0.93 7.74
CA ALA A 17 2.61 0.89 6.29
C ALA A 17 1.87 -0.36 5.83
N LEU A 18 0.92 -0.18 4.91
CA LEU A 18 0.24 -1.25 4.20
C LEU A 18 0.93 -1.49 2.86
N ILE A 19 1.38 -2.71 2.63
CA ILE A 19 1.95 -3.15 1.37
C ILE A 19 0.92 -4.02 0.65
N LEU A 20 0.46 -3.57 -0.50
CA LEU A 20 -0.40 -4.38 -1.36
C LEU A 20 0.46 -5.24 -2.28
N LEU A 21 0.13 -6.52 -2.37
CA LEU A 21 0.91 -7.47 -3.16
C LEU A 21 0.26 -7.67 -4.53
N ALA A 22 0.97 -7.25 -5.57
CA ALA A 22 0.66 -7.60 -6.95
C ALA A 22 1.28 -8.96 -7.34
N GLU A 23 0.84 -9.47 -8.48
CA GLU A 23 1.28 -10.76 -9.02
C GLU A 23 2.76 -10.78 -9.42
N ASN A 24 3.26 -9.68 -9.97
CA ASN A 24 4.61 -9.54 -10.48
C ASN A 24 5.02 -8.06 -10.49
N LYS A 25 6.28 -7.80 -10.86
CA LYS A 25 6.82 -6.44 -10.90
C LYS A 25 6.03 -5.48 -11.80
N VAL A 26 5.61 -5.92 -12.99
CA VAL A 26 4.86 -5.08 -13.93
C VAL A 26 3.50 -4.67 -13.35
N GLU A 27 2.80 -5.60 -12.71
CA GLU A 27 1.54 -5.29 -12.02
C GLU A 27 1.76 -4.46 -10.75
N GLN A 28 2.90 -4.61 -10.06
CA GLN A 28 3.27 -3.77 -8.91
C GLN A 28 3.49 -2.32 -9.31
N GLU A 29 4.17 -2.06 -10.43
CA GLU A 29 4.35 -0.70 -10.95
C GLU A 29 3.01 -0.03 -11.33
N LYS A 30 2.12 -0.77 -11.99
CA LYS A 30 0.76 -0.30 -12.30
C LYS A 30 -0.05 -0.01 -11.04
N LEU A 31 0.05 -0.91 -10.05
CA LEU A 31 -0.61 -0.75 -8.76
C LEU A 31 -0.08 0.48 -8.02
N TYR A 32 1.23 0.67 -7.99
CA TYR A 32 1.85 1.85 -7.42
C TYR A 32 1.36 3.13 -8.08
N HIS A 33 1.36 3.17 -9.42
CA HIS A 33 0.87 4.34 -10.15
C HIS A 33 -0.61 4.62 -9.84
N HIS A 34 -1.45 3.59 -9.83
CA HIS A 34 -2.85 3.73 -9.46
C HIS A 34 -3.04 4.28 -8.04
N LEU A 35 -2.28 3.74 -7.07
CA LEU A 35 -2.29 4.24 -5.70
C LEU A 35 -1.82 5.69 -5.60
N SER A 36 -0.82 6.10 -6.39
CA SER A 36 -0.30 7.46 -6.35
C SER A 36 -1.29 8.51 -6.86
N VAL A 37 -2.15 8.12 -7.81
CA VAL A 37 -3.18 8.99 -8.39
C VAL A 37 -4.45 8.99 -7.53
N ASP A 38 -4.89 7.82 -7.07
CA ASP A 38 -6.19 7.60 -6.42
C ASP A 38 -6.08 7.17 -4.94
N ALA A 39 -4.99 7.51 -4.25
CA ALA A 39 -4.76 7.16 -2.84
C ALA A 39 -5.98 7.43 -1.95
N TYR A 40 -6.71 8.51 -2.23
CA TYR A 40 -7.93 8.90 -1.52
C TYR A 40 -9.11 7.93 -1.69
N LYS A 41 -9.32 7.42 -2.90
CA LYS A 41 -10.41 6.49 -3.18
C LYS A 41 -10.10 5.13 -2.57
N PHE A 42 -8.85 4.71 -2.70
CA PHE A 42 -8.35 3.47 -2.12
C PHE A 42 -8.40 3.48 -0.58
N LYS A 43 -8.15 4.65 0.04
CA LYS A 43 -8.33 4.83 1.49
C LYS A 43 -9.75 4.53 1.94
N ASN A 44 -10.79 4.97 1.22
CA ASN A 44 -12.17 4.70 1.65
C ASN A 44 -12.49 3.20 1.67
N GLU A 45 -11.91 2.43 0.76
CA GLU A 45 -12.12 0.98 0.69
C GLU A 45 -11.35 0.23 1.79
N ILE A 46 -10.17 0.72 2.21
CA ILE A 46 -9.32 0.05 3.22
C ILE A 46 -9.55 0.55 4.66
N SER A 47 -9.87 1.84 4.82
CA SER A 47 -10.02 2.50 6.11
C SER A 47 -11.18 1.95 6.95
N GLU A 48 -12.14 1.27 6.33
CA GLU A 48 -13.25 0.63 7.06
C GLU A 48 -12.78 -0.63 7.82
N GLU A 49 -11.76 -1.35 7.32
CA GLU A 49 -11.24 -2.57 7.97
C GLU A 49 -10.02 -2.31 8.86
N ILE A 50 -9.19 -1.29 8.57
CA ILE A 50 -7.87 -1.13 9.20
C ILE A 50 -7.69 0.30 9.69
N SER A 51 -8.11 0.55 10.93
CA SER A 51 -8.25 1.89 11.53
C SER A 51 -6.95 2.73 11.67
N LYS A 52 -5.75 2.22 11.34
CA LYS A 52 -4.48 2.94 11.55
C LYS A 52 -3.42 2.57 10.52
N ILE A 53 -3.56 3.01 9.29
CA ILE A 53 -2.52 2.94 8.26
C ILE A 53 -2.08 4.36 7.92
N ASP A 54 -0.80 4.65 8.13
CA ASP A 54 -0.18 5.95 7.88
C ASP A 54 0.37 6.05 6.45
N TYR A 55 0.82 4.91 5.90
CA TYR A 55 1.44 4.83 4.58
C TYR A 55 0.92 3.64 3.79
N ILE A 56 0.94 3.77 2.46
CA ILE A 56 0.66 2.66 1.56
C ILE A 56 1.77 2.53 0.50
N SER A 57 2.09 1.31 0.12
CA SER A 57 2.99 1.02 -0.99
C SER A 57 2.53 -0.25 -1.73
N ALA A 58 3.11 -0.50 -2.89
CA ALA A 58 2.88 -1.68 -3.68
C ALA A 58 4.14 -2.55 -3.70
N GLY A 59 3.96 -3.84 -3.40
CA GLY A 59 4.96 -4.88 -3.55
C GLY A 59 4.48 -5.97 -4.50
N TYR A 60 5.34 -6.95 -4.76
CA TYR A 60 4.99 -8.18 -5.45
C TYR A 60 5.67 -9.36 -4.78
N ARG A 61 5.15 -10.56 -5.04
CA ARG A 61 5.79 -11.80 -4.64
C ARG A 61 6.69 -12.29 -5.76
N GLY A 62 7.98 -12.41 -5.49
CA GLY A 62 8.97 -12.96 -6.42
C GLY A 62 8.84 -14.47 -6.59
N GLU A 63 9.60 -15.03 -7.54
CA GLU A 63 9.61 -16.47 -7.86
C GLU A 63 10.07 -17.35 -6.68
N ASP A 64 10.87 -16.78 -5.79
CA ASP A 64 11.35 -17.39 -4.55
C ASP A 64 10.39 -17.21 -3.36
N ASN A 65 9.16 -16.77 -3.63
CA ASN A 65 8.14 -16.46 -2.64
C ASN A 65 8.54 -15.29 -1.71
N GLN A 66 9.62 -14.56 -2.01
CA GLN A 66 10.00 -13.35 -1.27
C GLN A 66 9.10 -12.19 -1.66
N ILE A 67 8.71 -11.41 -0.66
CA ILE A 67 7.94 -10.19 -0.88
C ILE A 67 8.94 -9.07 -1.17
N ASN A 68 8.83 -8.49 -2.35
CA ASN A 68 9.67 -7.39 -2.82
C ASN A 68 8.81 -6.13 -2.93
N TRP A 69 9.25 -5.03 -2.34
CA TRP A 69 8.66 -3.70 -2.50
C TRP A 69 9.76 -2.66 -2.44
N GLU A 70 9.48 -1.48 -2.96
CA GLU A 70 10.39 -0.34 -2.85
C GLU A 70 9.96 0.54 -1.66
N ASP A 71 10.90 1.27 -1.06
CA ASP A 71 10.63 2.22 0.03
C ASP A 71 9.91 3.50 -0.45
N ASN A 72 9.03 3.36 -1.45
CA ASN A 72 8.32 4.43 -2.15
C ASN A 72 6.96 4.75 -1.50
N TYR A 73 6.91 4.81 -0.18
CA TYR A 73 5.70 4.98 0.61
C TYR A 73 4.88 6.22 0.21
N ILE A 74 3.60 6.00 -0.07
CA ILE A 74 2.62 7.04 -0.32
C ILE A 74 1.96 7.38 1.02
N PRO A 75 2.08 8.61 1.52
CA PRO A 75 1.42 9.01 2.76
C PRO A 75 -0.09 8.94 2.58
N VAL A 76 -0.76 8.29 3.53
CA VAL A 76 -2.22 8.27 3.58
C VAL A 76 -2.68 9.58 4.22
N PRO A 77 -3.44 10.43 3.50
CA PRO A 77 -3.92 11.69 4.05
C PRO A 77 -4.72 11.45 5.32
N LYS A 78 -4.42 12.16 6.41
CA LYS A 78 -5.20 12.03 7.65
C LYS A 78 -6.59 12.59 7.40
N TRP A 79 -7.62 11.97 7.97
CA TRP A 79 -9.01 12.40 7.76
C TRP A 79 -9.25 13.86 8.20
N TYR A 80 -8.42 14.37 9.12
CA TYR A 80 -8.45 15.74 9.60
C TYR A 80 -8.01 16.79 8.58
N ASP A 81 -7.28 16.44 7.52
CA ASP A 81 -6.87 17.39 6.47
C ASP A 81 -7.99 17.69 5.46
N LYS A 82 -9.19 17.11 5.64
CA LYS A 82 -10.39 17.35 4.83
C LYS A 82 -11.45 18.25 5.50
N ASN A 83 -11.15 18.85 6.65
CA ASN A 83 -12.03 19.85 7.29
C ASN A 83 -11.62 21.28 6.92
#